data_AF-X1SD26-F1
#
_entry.id   AF-X1SD26-F1
#
_cell.length_a   1.000
_cell.length_b   1.000
_cell.length_c   1.000
_cell.angle_alpha   90.00
_cell.angle_beta   90.00
_cell.angle_gamma   90.00
#
_symmetry.space_group_name_H-M   'P 1'
#
loop_
_entity.id
_entity.type
_entity.pdbx_description
1 polymer ?
#
loop_
_entity_poly.entity_id
_entity_poly.type
_entity_poly.pdbx_seq_one_letter_code
_entity_poly.pdbx_strand_id
1 'polypeptide(L)' 'MSEIKHFIYPPTGAEHHGEAIDSKDGYDVIECEACGFKHVIPIPTPEELDKLYKEEFYSTEKVI' A
#
# COMPACT_ATOMS: atom_id res chain seq x y z
N MET A 1 -2.64 -14.98 17.05
CA MET A 1 -1.85 -13.84 17.55
C MET A 1 -1.79 -12.87 16.38
N SER A 2 -2.52 -11.76 16.45
CA SER A 2 -2.43 -10.70 15.44
C SER A 2 -1.07 -10.01 15.58
N GLU A 3 -0.37 -9.82 14.46
CA GLU A 3 0.92 -9.15 14.42
C GLU A 3 0.69 -7.68 14.10
N ILE A 4 1.09 -6.79 15.01
CA ILE A 4 1.04 -5.34 14.79
C ILE A 4 2.25 -4.96 13.94
N LYS A 5 2.01 -4.50 12.72
CA LYS A 5 3.06 -4.04 11.82
C LYS A 5 3.30 -2.55 12.03
N HIS A 6 4.57 -2.16 12.10
CA HIS A 6 5.00 -0.78 12.23
C HIS A 6 5.74 -0.38 10.95
N PHE A 7 5.43 0.79 10.40
CA PHE A 7 6.14 1.33 9.25
C PHE A 7 6.20 2.86 9.30
N ILE A 8 7.16 3.44 8.59
CA ILE A 8 7.35 4.89 8.50
C ILE A 8 6.94 5.34 7.09
N TYR A 9 6.03 6.31 7.00
CA TYR A 9 5.57 6.85 5.72
C TYR A 9 6.61 7.82 5.14
N PRO A 10 7.31 7.48 4.04
CA PRO A 10 8.48 8.23 3.57
C PRO A 10 8.22 9.71 3.21
N PRO A 11 7.02 10.12 2.73
CA PRO A 11 6.75 11.53 2.44
C PRO A 11 6.67 12.45 3.66
N THR A 12 6.36 11.92 4.85
CA THR A 12 6.17 12.75 6.06
C THR A 12 7.03 12.32 7.25
N GLY A 13 7.60 11.10 7.20
CA GLY A 13 8.28 10.49 8.34
C GLY A 13 7.35 10.08 9.47
N ALA A 14 6.02 10.16 9.28
CA ALA A 14 5.06 9.73 10.29
C ALA A 14 5.14 8.21 10.49
N GLU A 15 5.07 7.79 11.75
CA GLU A 15 4.99 6.39 12.13
C GLU A 15 3.53 5.93 12.07
N HIS A 16 3.32 4.76 11.47
CA HIS A 16 2.03 4.12 11.31
C HIS A 16 2.13 2.69 11.83
N HIS A 17 1.12 2.28 12.60
CA HIS A 17 1.02 0.94 13.12
C HIS A 17 -0.42 0.43 13.10
N GLY A 18 -0.58 -0.89 13.06
CA GLY A 18 -1.89 -1.54 13.07
C GLY A 18 -1.80 -3.02 12.77
N GLU A 19 -2.93 -3.71 12.96
CA GLU A 19 -3.05 -5.14 12.64
C GLU A 19 -3.20 -5.36 11.13
N ALA A 20 -2.59 -6.42 10.62
CA ALA A 20 -2.83 -6.88 9.25
C ALA A 20 -4.23 -7.48 9.13
N ILE A 21 -5.07 -6.86 8.29
CA ILE A 21 -6.43 -7.28 8.00
C ILE A 21 -6.53 -8.13 6.74
N ASP A 22 -5.55 -8.04 5.85
CA ASP A 22 -5.46 -8.84 4.63
C ASP A 22 -4.00 -8.97 4.18
N SER A 23 -3.70 -10.00 3.41
CA SER A 23 -2.38 -10.20 2.81
C SER A 23 -2.46 -10.91 1.46
N LYS A 24 -1.69 -10.40 0.49
CA LYS A 24 -1.67 -10.92 -0.87
C LYS A 24 -0.34 -10.62 -1.54
N ASP A 25 0.25 -11.62 -2.20
CA ASP A 25 1.46 -11.48 -3.02
C ASP A 25 2.64 -10.78 -2.33
N GLY A 26 2.78 -10.98 -1.01
CA GLY A 26 3.84 -10.36 -0.20
C GLY A 26 3.54 -8.93 0.26
N TYR A 27 2.33 -8.44 0.00
CA TYR A 27 1.80 -7.19 0.53
C TYR A 27 0.79 -7.47 1.63
N ASP A 28 0.82 -6.67 2.69
CA ASP A 28 -0.15 -6.70 3.78
C ASP A 28 -0.94 -5.39 3.80
N VAL A 29 -2.25 -5.51 3.98
CA VAL A 29 -3.12 -4.39 4.27
C VAL A 29 -3.29 -4.32 5.78
N ILE A 30 -2.93 -3.20 6.39
CA ILE A 30 -3.14 -2.96 7.82
C ILE A 30 -4.24 -1.91 8.04
N GLU A 31 -4.99 -2.03 9.12
CA GLU A 31 -5.85 -0.97 9.63
C GLU A 31 -5.07 -0.11 10.62
N CYS A 32 -4.63 1.07 10.20
CA CYS A 32 -3.73 1.86 11.01
C CYS A 32 -4.46 2.62 12.11
N GLU A 33 -4.02 2.41 13.35
CA GLU A 33 -4.56 3.05 14.55
C GLU A 33 -4.07 4.51 14.70
N ALA A 34 -2.93 4.86 14.09
CA ALA A 34 -2.36 6.21 14.18
C ALA A 34 -3.09 7.24 13.31
N CYS A 35 -3.57 6.86 12.13
CA CYS A 35 -4.22 7.77 11.18
C CYS A 35 -5.69 7.42 10.87
N GLY A 36 -6.16 6.23 11.24
CA GLY A 36 -7.51 5.73 10.93
C GLY A 36 -7.72 5.26 9.48
N PHE A 37 -6.66 5.22 8.66
CA PHE A 37 -6.71 4.74 7.28
C PHE A 37 -6.12 3.33 7.15
N LYS A 38 -6.42 2.68 6.01
CA LYS A 38 -5.82 1.39 5.65
C LYS A 38 -4.54 1.61 4.83
N HIS A 39 -3.46 0.92 5.19
CA HIS A 39 -2.17 1.05 4.52
C HIS A 39 -1.70 -0.28 3.96
N VAL A 40 -1.08 -0.23 2.77
CA VAL A 40 -0.43 -1.38 2.14
C VAL A 40 1.06 -1.34 2.46
N ILE A 41 1.61 -2.47 2.91
CA ILE A 41 3.01 -2.64 3.30
C ILE A 41 3.59 -3.85 2.56
N PRO A 42 4.79 -3.76 1.95
CA PRO A 42 5.62 -2.57 1.83
C PRO A 42 4.97 -1.50 0.93
N ILE A 43 5.33 -0.24 1.18
CA ILE A 43 4.85 0.88 0.36
C ILE A 43 5.50 0.75 -1.03
N PRO A 44 4.71 0.66 -2.12
CA PRO A 44 5.25 0.65 -3.47
C PRO A 44 6.01 1.95 -3.74
N THR A 45 7.16 1.84 -4.37
CA THR A 45 7.90 3.00 -4.88
C THR A 45 7.08 3.70 -5.98
N PRO A 46 7.32 5.00 -6.23
CA PRO A 46 6.67 5.70 -7.33
C PRO A 46 6.85 5.02 -8.68
N GLU A 47 8.00 4.37 -8.92
CA GLU A 47 8.29 3.63 -10.16
C GLU A 47 7.47 2.35 -10.27
N GLU A 48 7.34 1.57 -9.19
CA GLU A 48 6.49 0.37 -9.14
C GLU A 48 5.01 0.74 -9.32
N LEU A 49 4.59 1.85 -8.71
CA LEU A 49 3.25 2.37 -8.83
C LEU A 49 2.96 2.82 -10.26
N ASP A 50 3.87 3.59 -10.87
CA ASP A 50 3.76 4.06 -12.27
C ASP A 50 3.72 2.89 -13.26
N LYS A 51 4.54 1.86 -13.04
CA LYS A 51 4.52 0.63 -13.84
C LYS A 51 3.16 -0.09 -13.73
N LEU A 52 2.67 -0.31 -12.51
CA LEU A 52 1.37 -0.96 -12.28
C LEU A 52 0.23 -0.20 -12.98
N TYR A 53 0.17 1.12 -12.80
CA TYR A 53 -0.88 1.95 -13.42
C TYR A 53 -0.73 2.05 -14.95
N LYS A 54 0.48 2.04 -15.50
CA LYS A 54 0.68 2.04 -16.95
C LYS A 54 0.35 0.70 -17.59
N GLU A 55 0.81 -0.40 -17.01
CA GLU A 55 0.64 -1.73 -17.57
C GLU A 55 -0.82 -2.20 -17.48
N GLU A 56 -1.51 -1.95 -16.36
CA GLU A 56 -2.88 -2.46 -16.14
C GLU A 56 -4.00 -1.50 -16.56
N PHE A 57 -3.81 -0.18 -16.49
CA PHE A 57 -4.90 0.80 -16.71
C PHE A 57 -4.89 1.47 -18.10
N TYR A 58 -3.74 1.56 -18.77
CA TYR A 58 -3.62 2.23 -20.09
C TYR A 58 -3.39 1.26 -21.26
N SER A 59 -3.22 -0.04 -21.01
CA SER A 59 -3.15 -1.04 -22.09
C SER A 59 -4.51 -1.37 -22.71
N THR A 60 -5.62 -0.98 -22.09
CA THR A 60 -6.90 -0.91 -22.79
C THR A 60 -7.02 0.46 -23.41
N GLU A 61 -6.59 0.56 -24.67
CA GLU A 61 -6.99 1.64 -25.57
C GLU A 61 -8.48 1.91 -25.35
N LYS A 62 -8.83 3.09 -24.81
CA LYS A 62 -10.15 3.64 -25.07
C LYS A 62 -10.17 3.91 -26.58
N VAL A 63 -10.67 2.95 -27.34
CA VAL A 63 -11.15 3.18 -28.69
C VAL A 63 -12.27 4.22 -28.56
N ILE A 64 -11.93 5.48 -28.81
CA ILE A 64 -12.89 6.57 -28.97
C ILE A 64 -13.56 6.48 -30.34
#